data_AF-A0A914KWM8-F1
#
_entry.id   AF-A0A914KWM8-F1
#
_cell.length_a   1.000
_cell.length_b   1.000
_cell.length_c   1.000
_cell.angle_alpha   90.00
_cell.angle_beta   90.00
_cell.angle_gamma   90.00
#
_symmetry.space_group_name_H-M   'P 1'
#
loop_
_entity.id
_entity.type
_entity.pdbx_description
1 polymer ?
#
loop_
_entity_poly.entity_id
_entity_poly.type
_entity_poly.pdbx_seq_one_letter_code
_entity_poly.pdbx_strand_id
1 'polypeptide(L)'
;MFCQIRGSKFVRLIDPKERENLYLYDDLMRQNSSQVDVENPDLIKFPLFSNVRCYDSVVEEGQCLFIPKGWFHHVRALEPSISASIWFG
;
A
#
# COMPACT_ATOMS: atom_id res chain seq x y z
N MET A 1 -1.20 -12.84 3.06
CA MET A 1 -2.16 -12.48 4.13
C MET A 1 -1.43 -11.66 5.18
N PHE A 2 -2.03 -10.56 5.62
CA PHE A 2 -1.48 -9.65 6.61
C PHE A 2 -2.36 -9.69 7.86
N CYS A 3 -1.83 -10.13 9.00
CA CYS A 3 -2.59 -10.27 10.23
C CYS A 3 -2.04 -9.35 11.31
N GLN A 4 -2.93 -8.60 11.95
CA GLN A 4 -2.58 -7.61 12.95
C GLN A 4 -2.61 -8.22 14.34
N ILE A 5 -1.47 -8.19 15.04
CA ILE A 5 -1.28 -8.84 16.33
C ILE A 5 -1.48 -7.87 17.48
N ARG A 6 -0.97 -6.63 17.38
CA ARG A 6 -1.15 -5.57 18.39
C ARG A 6 -1.25 -4.20 17.74
N GLY A 7 -2.10 -3.33 18.28
CA GLY A 7 -2.35 -1.99 17.75
C GLY A 7 -3.00 -2.02 16.36
N SER A 8 -3.08 -0.86 15.70
CA SER A 8 -3.80 -0.69 14.43
C SER A 8 -2.93 -0.11 13.31
N LYS A 9 -3.27 -0.46 12.07
CA LYS A 9 -2.60 0.04 10.85
C LYS A 9 -3.62 0.49 9.81
N PHE A 10 -3.42 1.69 9.27
CA PHE A 10 -4.05 2.09 8.03
C PHE A 10 -3.37 1.36 6.87
N VAL A 11 -4.17 0.76 6.00
CA VAL A 11 -3.72 0.09 4.77
C VAL A 11 -4.48 0.66 3.59
N ARG A 12 -3.75 1.10 2.57
CA ARG A 12 -4.28 1.48 1.26
C ARG A 12 -3.82 0.47 0.23
N LEU A 13 -4.76 -0.13 -0.47
CA LEU A 13 -4.53 -1.07 -1.56
C LEU A 13 -4.84 -0.41 -2.90
N ILE A 14 -4.00 -0.68 -3.90
CA ILE A 14 -4.17 -0.18 -5.26
C ILE A 14 -4.05 -1.34 -6.26
N ASP A 15 -5.01 -1.40 -7.19
CA ASP A 15 -5.09 -2.45 -8.20
C ASP A 15 -3.82 -2.41 -9.10
N PRO A 16 -3.22 -3.56 -9.44
CA PRO A 16 -2.09 -3.63 -10.36
C PRO A 16 -2.29 -2.91 -11.71
N LYS A 17 -3.55 -2.75 -12.15
CA LYS A 17 -3.90 -2.02 -13.38
C LYS A 17 -3.55 -0.54 -13.33
N GLU A 18 -3.40 0.04 -12.14
CA GLU A 18 -3.02 1.45 -11.94
C GLU A 18 -1.52 1.69 -12.10
N ARG A 19 -0.71 0.65 -12.40
CA ARG A 19 0.77 0.71 -12.43
C ARG A 19 1.33 1.96 -13.13
N GLU A 20 0.79 2.32 -14.28
CA GLU A 20 1.25 3.46 -15.09
C GLU A 20 0.98 4.83 -14.42
N ASN A 21 0.02 4.88 -13.49
CA ASN A 21 -0.35 6.08 -12.74
C ASN A 21 0.44 6.21 -11.42
N LEU A 22 1.25 5.21 -11.05
CA LEU A 22 1.94 5.14 -9.76
C LEU A 22 3.36 5.68 -9.78
N TYR A 23 3.90 6.09 -10.92
CA TYR A 23 5.25 6.66 -11.03
C TYR A 23 6.29 5.82 -10.29
N LEU A 24 6.41 4.55 -10.68
CA LEU A 24 7.36 3.63 -10.04
C LEU A 24 8.80 4.08 -10.30
N TYR A 25 9.73 3.64 -9.46
CA TYR A 25 11.15 3.86 -9.73
C TYR A 25 11.61 3.01 -10.92
N ASP A 26 12.51 3.53 -11.74
CA ASP A 26 13.04 2.82 -12.91
C ASP A 26 14.22 1.89 -12.57
N ASP A 27 14.74 1.93 -11.34
CA ASP A 27 15.83 1.06 -10.91
C ASP A 27 15.33 -0.32 -10.48
N LEU A 28 16.12 -1.35 -10.77
CA LEU A 28 15.78 -2.75 -10.51
C LEU A 28 15.48 -3.05 -9.03
N MET A 29 16.04 -2.28 -8.09
CA MET A 29 15.82 -2.51 -6.65
C MET A 29 14.46 -1.99 -6.19
N ARG A 30 13.94 -0.94 -6.82
CA ARG A 30 12.71 -0.24 -6.42
C ARG A 30 11.62 -0.24 -7.49
N GLN A 31 11.76 -1.05 -8.54
CA GLN A 31 10.81 -1.15 -9.66
C GLN A 31 9.35 -1.49 -9.30
N ASN A 32 9.07 -1.82 -8.04
CA ASN A 32 7.74 -2.08 -7.49
C ASN A 32 7.33 -1.08 -6.40
N SER A 33 8.13 -0.03 -6.17
CA SER A 33 7.85 1.05 -5.22
C SER A 33 7.50 2.32 -5.98
N SER A 34 6.49 3.04 -5.50
CA SER A 34 6.07 4.33 -6.03
C SER A 34 6.97 5.45 -5.54
N GLN A 35 7.18 6.45 -6.38
CA GLN A 35 7.81 7.72 -5.99
C GLN A 35 6.83 8.67 -5.27
N VAL A 36 5.54 8.38 -5.33
CA VAL A 36 4.48 9.23 -4.80
C VAL A 36 4.33 8.99 -3.30
N ASP A 37 4.34 10.07 -2.52
CA ASP A 37 3.76 10.03 -1.17
C ASP A 37 2.24 9.93 -1.31
N VAL A 38 1.70 8.74 -1.11
CA VAL A 38 0.29 8.45 -1.34
C VAL A 38 -0.64 9.15 -0.33
N GLU A 39 -0.15 9.57 0.82
CA GLU A 39 -0.96 10.31 1.80
C GLU A 39 -1.00 11.80 1.51
N ASN A 40 0.02 12.33 0.81
CA ASN A 40 0.09 13.71 0.38
C ASN A 40 0.72 13.81 -1.03
N PRO A 41 0.00 13.41 -2.09
CA PRO A 41 0.57 13.32 -3.42
C PRO A 41 0.84 14.71 -4.01
N ASP A 42 2.09 14.92 -4.47
CA ASP A 42 2.43 16.09 -5.28
C ASP A 42 1.86 15.92 -6.69
N LEU A 43 0.64 16.42 -6.91
CA LEU A 43 -0.06 16.30 -8.20
C LEU A 43 0.50 17.23 -9.29
N ILE A 44 1.39 18.17 -8.96
CA ILE A 44 2.12 18.93 -9.98
C ILE A 44 3.20 18.03 -10.58
N LYS A 45 3.93 17.29 -9.72
CA LYS A 45 4.96 16.35 -10.16
C LYS A 45 4.40 15.03 -10.68
N PHE A 46 3.29 14.56 -10.11
CA PHE A 46 2.68 13.25 -10.37
C PHE A 46 1.19 13.37 -10.76
N PRO A 47 0.86 14.10 -11.84
CA PRO A 47 -0.53 14.45 -12.16
C PRO A 47 -1.46 13.25 -12.40
N LEU A 48 -0.95 12.15 -12.95
CA LEU A 48 -1.75 10.94 -13.24
C LEU A 48 -2.21 10.23 -11.96
N PHE A 49 -1.55 10.48 -10.83
CA PHE A 49 -1.92 9.87 -9.56
C PHE A 49 -3.33 10.30 -9.11
N SER A 50 -3.81 11.46 -9.58
CA SER A 50 -5.18 11.93 -9.32
C SER A 50 -6.27 10.98 -9.85
N ASN A 51 -5.95 10.10 -10.81
CA ASN A 51 -6.89 9.13 -11.37
C ASN A 51 -6.88 7.78 -10.63
N VAL A 52 -5.96 7.58 -9.69
CA VAL A 52 -5.73 6.29 -9.06
C VAL A 52 -6.85 5.96 -8.08
N ARG A 53 -7.52 4.84 -8.31
CA ARG A 53 -8.50 4.31 -7.35
C ARG A 53 -7.81 3.60 -6.20
N CYS A 54 -8.04 4.11 -4.99
CA CYS A 54 -7.52 3.53 -3.75
C CYS A 54 -8.62 2.76 -2.99
N TYR A 55 -8.23 1.66 -2.33
CA TYR A 55 -9.07 0.89 -1.42
C TYR A 55 -8.47 0.95 -0.02
N ASP A 56 -9.10 1.71 0.85
CA ASP A 56 -8.59 2.04 2.17
C ASP A 56 -9.28 1.21 3.26
N SER A 57 -8.52 0.79 4.25
CA SER A 57 -9.02 0.11 5.44
C SER A 57 -8.12 0.35 6.65
N VAL A 58 -8.66 0.23 7.85
CA VAL A 58 -7.87 0.08 9.07
C VAL A 58 -7.94 -1.38 9.48
N VAL A 59 -6.78 -2.00 9.68
CA VAL A 59 -6.67 -3.36 10.20
C VAL A 59 -6.41 -3.27 11.70
N GLU A 60 -7.41 -3.69 12.47
CA GLU A 60 -7.41 -3.68 13.92
C GLU A 60 -6.79 -4.96 14.50
N GLU A 61 -6.42 -4.93 15.78
CA GLU A 61 -5.91 -6.10 16.51
C GLU A 61 -6.84 -7.32 16.35
N GLY A 62 -6.28 -8.48 15.99
CA GLY A 62 -7.01 -9.72 15.74
C GLY A 62 -7.60 -9.86 14.34
N GLN A 63 -7.55 -8.83 13.50
CA GLN A 63 -8.01 -8.90 12.11
C GLN A 63 -6.91 -9.35 11.15
N CYS A 64 -7.34 -9.95 10.03
CA CYS A 64 -6.47 -10.25 8.91
C CYS A 64 -7.01 -9.63 7.62
N LEU A 65 -6.09 -9.06 6.84
CA LEU A 65 -6.31 -8.53 5.51
C LEU A 65 -5.68 -9.45 4.46
N PHE A 66 -6.46 -9.88 3.48
CA PHE A 66 -5.92 -10.53 2.29
C PHE A 66 -5.44 -9.46 1.30
N ILE A 67 -4.14 -9.47 0.98
CA ILE A 67 -3.55 -8.64 -0.07
C ILE A 67 -3.29 -9.56 -1.28
N PRO A 68 -4.02 -9.41 -2.40
CA PRO A 68 -3.83 -10.27 -3.55
C PRO A 68 -2.45 -10.07 -4.20
N LYS A 69 -1.97 -11.09 -4.92
CA LYS A 69 -0.67 -11.05 -5.59
C LYS A 69 -0.60 -9.87 -6.58
N GLY A 70 0.51 -9.13 -6.50
CA GLY A 70 0.80 -7.99 -7.39
C GLY A 70 0.19 -6.66 -6.96
N TRP A 71 -0.72 -6.65 -5.97
CA TRP A 71 -1.33 -5.40 -5.50
C TRP A 71 -0.32 -4.51 -4.81
N PHE A 72 -0.34 -3.22 -5.15
CA PHE A 72 0.42 -2.21 -4.45
C PHE A 72 -0.26 -1.92 -3.12
N HIS A 73 0.55 -1.67 -2.08
CA HIS A 73 0.04 -1.42 -0.74
C HIS A 73 0.88 -0.38 -0.02
N HIS A 74 0.20 0.59 0.60
CA HIS A 74 0.78 1.49 1.59
C HIS A 74 0.27 1.11 2.96
N VAL A 75 1.16 1.11 3.95
CA VAL A 75 0.84 0.70 5.31
C VAL A 75 1.44 1.72 6.27
N ARG A 76 0.59 2.32 7.11
CA ARG A 76 1.02 3.22 8.18
C ARG A 76 0.49 2.76 9.52
N ALA A 77 1.38 2.63 10.49
CA ALA A 77 1.01 2.42 11.89
C ALA A 77 0.28 3.64 12.44
N LEU A 78 -0.89 3.43 13.06
CA LEU A 78 -1.62 4.48 13.77
C LEU A 78 -1.11 4.65 15.21
N GLU A 79 -0.48 3.61 15.73
CA GLU A 79 0.09 3.50 17.07
C GLU A 79 1.22 2.44 17.07
N PRO A 80 2.01 2.29 18.15
CA PRO A 80 2.97 1.18 18.27
C PRO A 80 2.29 -0.17 17.99
N SER A 81 2.77 -0.87 16.96
CA SER A 81 2.02 -2.00 16.38
C SER A 81 2.90 -3.17 15.96
N ILE A 82 2.31 -4.37 16.01
CA ILE A 82 2.94 -5.64 15.63
C ILE A 82 2.01 -6.37 14.67
N SER A 83 2.56 -6.89 13.57
CA SER A 83 1.80 -7.63 12.56
C SER A 83 2.63 -8.81 12.03
N ALA A 84 1.95 -9.85 11.55
CA ALA A 84 2.56 -10.97 10.83
C ALA A 84 2.09 -11.00 9.39
N SER A 85 3.04 -11.10 8.45
CA SER A 85 2.77 -11.29 7.03
C SER A 85 3.07 -12.72 6.64
N ILE A 86 2.06 -13.42 6.13
CA ILE A 86 2.16 -14.78 5.62
C ILE A 86 2.08 -14.72 4.09
N TRP A 87 3.15 -15.16 3.43
CA TRP A 87 3.25 -15.19 1.98
C TRP A 87 2.95 -16.61 1.48
N PHE A 88 2.05 -16.71 0.49
CA PHE A 88 1.74 -17.97 -0.18
C PHE A 88 2.51 -18.04 -1.50
N GLY A 89 2.97 -19.23 -1.87
CA GLY A 89 3.69 -19.50 -3.12
C GLY A 89 2.83 -19.32 -4.37
#